data_AF-A0AAW2SJ69-F1
#
_entry.id   AF-A0AAW2SJ69-F1
#
_cell.length_a   1.000
_cell.length_b   1.000
_cell.length_c   1.000
_cell.angle_alpha   90.00
_cell.angle_beta   90.00
_cell.angle_gamma   90.00
#
_symmetry.space_group_name_H-M   'P 1'
#
loop_
_entity.id
_entity.type
_entity.pdbx_description
1 polymer ?
#
loop_
_entity_poly.entity_id
_entity_poly.type
_entity_poly.pdbx_seq_one_letter_code
_entity_poly.pdbx_strand_id
1 'polypeptide(L)'
;MFFYLKFIRFQVFNFVRKEVWYVPELSLFNDMILMLGKNKKIEMVEQVFLELRNEGLEPDTRTYTELIGAYFKVEMVKKAMETYELMKASGCVPDKLTLTIVIRNLEKAGEEALTETIKKECADYFDYPEKFIEEVERTFIG
;
A
#
# COMPACT_ATOMS: atom_id res chain seq x y z
N MET A 1 -12.17 10.55 21.64
CA MET A 1 -11.00 11.39 21.33
C MET A 1 -10.30 11.00 20.02
N PHE A 2 -9.87 9.74 19.82
CA PHE A 2 -9.09 9.32 18.63
C PHE A 2 -9.79 9.44 17.27
N PHE A 3 -11.12 9.29 17.20
CA PHE A 3 -11.89 9.45 15.96
C PHE A 3 -11.91 10.91 15.45
N TYR A 4 -12.01 11.88 16.36
CA TYR A 4 -12.03 13.31 16.01
C TYR A 4 -10.71 13.76 15.35
N LEU A 5 -9.56 13.29 15.87
CA LEU A 5 -8.25 13.56 15.28
C LEU A 5 -8.05 12.93 13.90
N LYS A 6 -8.73 11.83 13.56
CA LYS A 6 -8.68 11.24 12.22
C LYS A 6 -9.47 12.07 11.20
N PHE A 7 -10.64 12.56 11.58
CA PHE A 7 -11.48 13.38 10.72
C PHE A 7 -10.86 14.76 10.45
N ILE A 8 -10.29 15.37 11.50
CA ILE A 8 -9.56 16.64 11.37
C ILE A 8 -8.38 16.50 10.41
N ARG A 9 -7.64 15.39 10.44
CA ARG A 9 -6.48 15.17 9.55
C ARG A 9 -6.83 15.27 8.06
N PHE A 10 -7.92 14.65 7.62
CA PHE A 10 -8.33 14.70 6.22
C PHE A 10 -8.91 16.08 5.81
N GLN A 11 -9.65 16.73 6.71
CA GLN A 11 -10.15 18.09 6.46
C GLN A 11 -9.02 19.11 6.40
N VAL A 12 -8.06 19.03 7.33
CA VAL A 12 -6.85 19.87 7.34
C VAL A 12 -6.03 19.61 6.09
N PHE A 13 -5.83 18.35 5.69
CA PHE A 13 -5.19 17.99 4.42
C PHE A 13 -5.83 18.69 3.22
N ASN A 14 -7.15 18.62 3.09
CA ASN A 14 -7.87 19.29 1.99
C ASN A 14 -7.85 20.82 2.10
N PHE A 15 -7.75 21.36 3.31
CA PHE A 15 -7.68 22.79 3.55
C PHE A 15 -6.31 23.35 3.15
N VAL A 16 -5.22 22.78 3.68
CA VAL A 16 -3.86 23.29 3.42
C VAL A 16 -3.52 23.24 1.93
N ARG A 17 -4.02 22.23 1.20
CA ARG A 17 -3.83 22.09 -0.25
C ARG A 17 -4.46 23.18 -1.11
N LYS A 18 -5.35 24.01 -0.54
CA LYS A 18 -5.96 25.16 -1.23
C LYS A 18 -5.19 26.45 -1.00
N GLU A 19 -4.20 26.44 -0.11
CA GLU A 19 -3.42 27.62 0.24
C GLU A 19 -2.31 27.87 -0.78
N VAL A 20 -2.06 29.15 -1.10
CA VAL A 20 -1.08 29.55 -2.13
C VAL A 20 0.35 29.13 -1.79
N TRP A 21 0.66 29.03 -0.50
CA TRP A 21 1.99 28.66 0.00
C TRP A 21 2.19 27.14 0.13
N TYR A 22 1.19 26.33 -0.22
CA TYR A 22 1.28 24.89 -0.13
C TYR A 22 2.25 24.32 -1.15
N VAL A 23 3.13 23.44 -0.68
CA VAL A 23 4.00 22.62 -1.51
C VAL A 23 3.57 21.16 -1.31
N PRO A 24 3.16 20.46 -2.38
CA PRO A 24 2.86 19.04 -2.34
C PRO A 24 4.01 18.21 -1.76
N GLU A 25 3.71 17.37 -0.77
CA GLU A 25 4.68 16.44 -0.17
C GLU A 25 4.16 15.01 -0.25
N LEU A 26 4.94 14.12 -0.86
CA LEU A 26 4.59 12.70 -1.02
C LEU A 26 4.29 12.00 0.31
N SER A 27 5.04 12.35 1.37
CA SER A 27 4.87 11.81 2.72
C SER A 27 3.45 12.02 3.27
N LEU A 28 2.85 13.19 3.01
CA LEU A 28 1.52 13.56 3.47
C LEU A 28 0.44 12.74 2.75
N PHE A 29 0.60 12.52 1.44
CA PHE A 29 -0.32 11.67 0.67
C PHE A 29 -0.24 10.21 1.13
N ASN A 30 0.96 9.69 1.36
CA ASN A 30 1.17 8.34 1.89
C ASN A 30 0.46 8.19 3.26
N ASP A 31 0.65 9.15 4.16
CA ASP A 31 -0.05 9.15 5.46
C ASP A 31 -1.59 9.14 5.30
N MET A 32 -2.14 9.84 4.31
CA MET A 32 -3.57 9.82 4.01
C MET A 32 -4.03 8.47 3.44
N ILE A 33 -3.31 7.89 2.48
CA ILE A 33 -3.61 6.57 1.90
C ILE A 33 -3.60 5.51 3.00
N LEU A 34 -2.56 5.48 3.84
CA LEU A 34 -2.45 4.58 4.99
C LEU A 34 -3.63 4.74 5.96
N MET A 35 -3.97 5.99 6.32
CA MET A 35 -5.02 6.29 7.28
C MET A 35 -6.40 5.89 6.75
N LEU A 36 -6.72 6.26 5.51
CA LEU A 36 -7.99 5.95 4.85
C LEU A 36 -8.13 4.45 4.59
N GLY A 37 -7.05 3.80 4.14
CA GLY A 37 -6.97 2.36 3.94
C GLY A 37 -7.20 1.58 5.24
N LYS A 38 -6.59 2.00 6.36
CA LYS A 38 -6.86 1.43 7.69
C LYS A 38 -8.33 1.55 8.12
N ASN A 39 -9.05 2.56 7.63
CA ASN A 39 -10.48 2.76 7.91
C ASN A 39 -11.39 2.23 6.79
N LYS A 40 -10.87 1.43 5.83
CA LYS A 40 -11.61 0.84 4.70
C LYS A 40 -12.36 1.87 3.83
N LYS A 41 -11.84 3.10 3.72
CA LYS A 41 -12.41 4.16 2.89
C LYS A 41 -11.82 4.15 1.49
N ILE A 42 -12.07 3.07 0.74
CA ILE A 42 -11.33 2.78 -0.51
C ILE A 42 -11.55 3.82 -1.60
N GLU A 43 -12.77 4.36 -1.74
CA GLU A 43 -13.06 5.44 -2.70
C GLU A 43 -12.19 6.68 -2.44
N MET A 44 -11.99 7.04 -1.16
CA MET A 44 -11.15 8.17 -0.78
C MET A 44 -9.66 7.85 -0.97
N VAL A 45 -9.24 6.59 -0.78
CA VAL A 45 -7.87 6.15 -1.07
C VAL A 45 -7.56 6.34 -2.57
N GLU A 46 -8.45 5.88 -3.45
CA GLU A 46 -8.29 6.02 -4.90
C GLU A 46 -8.28 7.50 -5.31
N GLN A 47 -9.14 8.31 -4.70
CA GLN A 47 -9.14 9.77 -4.91
C GLN A 47 -7.80 10.41 -4.50
N VAL A 48 -7.28 10.12 -3.31
CA VAL A 48 -6.00 10.67 -2.83
C VAL A 48 -4.84 10.23 -3.72
N PHE A 49 -4.83 8.98 -4.20
CA PHE A 49 -3.81 8.50 -5.13
C PHE A 49 -3.87 9.20 -6.50
N LEU A 50 -5.07 9.46 -7.03
CA LEU A 50 -5.25 10.24 -8.25
C LEU A 50 -4.77 11.68 -8.07
N GLU A 51 -5.12 12.29 -6.94
CA GLU A 51 -4.73 13.66 -6.59
C GLU A 51 -3.23 13.83 -6.43
N LEU A 52 -2.54 12.85 -5.81
CA LEU A 52 -1.08 12.79 -5.73
C LEU A 52 -0.46 12.96 -7.14
N ARG A 53 -0.94 12.17 -8.11
CA ARG A 53 -0.43 12.23 -9.49
C ARG A 53 -0.77 13.54 -10.19
N ASN A 54 -1.96 14.09 -9.93
CA ASN A 54 -2.38 15.38 -10.49
C ASN A 54 -1.54 16.55 -9.94
N GLU A 55 -0.97 16.41 -8.74
CA GLU A 55 -0.02 17.37 -8.17
C GLU A 55 1.42 17.18 -8.70
N GLY A 56 1.63 16.28 -9.67
CA GLY A 56 2.93 16.03 -10.29
C GLY A 56 3.90 15.27 -9.37
N LEU A 57 3.39 14.67 -8.29
CA LEU A 57 4.18 13.78 -7.45
C LEU A 57 4.27 12.40 -8.10
N GLU A 58 5.45 11.80 -8.01
CA GLU A 58 5.67 10.42 -8.45
C GLU A 58 5.44 9.47 -7.26
N PRO A 59 4.52 8.49 -7.38
CA PRO A 59 4.36 7.45 -6.36
C PRO A 59 5.67 6.68 -6.12
N ASP A 60 5.97 6.38 -4.86
CA ASP A 60 7.12 5.55 -4.49
C ASP A 60 6.69 4.16 -3.99
N THR A 61 7.68 3.33 -3.64
CA THR A 61 7.45 2.00 -3.06
C THR A 61 6.48 2.05 -1.87
N ARG A 62 6.56 3.08 -1.02
CA ARG A 62 5.66 3.24 0.12
C ARG A 62 4.22 3.54 -0.34
N THR A 63 4.04 4.44 -1.30
CA THR A 63 2.71 4.77 -1.87
C THR A 63 2.01 3.52 -2.39
N TYR A 64 2.71 2.72 -3.20
CA TYR A 64 2.14 1.48 -3.74
C TYR A 64 1.87 0.44 -2.66
N THR A 65 2.79 0.26 -1.71
CA THR A 65 2.60 -0.67 -0.58
C THR A 65 1.34 -0.36 0.22
N GLU A 66 1.10 0.92 0.51
CA GLU A 66 -0.08 1.37 1.25
C GLU A 66 -1.37 1.18 0.43
N LEU A 67 -1.34 1.42 -0.88
CA LEU A 67 -2.47 1.22 -1.79
C LEU A 67 -2.84 -0.28 -1.93
N ILE A 68 -1.84 -1.15 -2.12
CA ILE A 68 -2.00 -2.61 -2.15
C ILE A 68 -2.63 -3.09 -0.83
N GLY A 69 -2.07 -2.66 0.30
CA GLY A 69 -2.60 -2.99 1.62
C GLY A 69 -4.04 -2.49 1.84
N ALA A 70 -4.41 -1.34 1.28
CA ALA A 70 -5.77 -0.83 1.34
C ALA A 70 -6.75 -1.71 0.55
N TYR A 71 -6.38 -2.16 -0.65
CA TYR A 71 -7.22 -3.08 -1.44
C TYR A 71 -7.43 -4.43 -0.76
N PHE A 72 -6.39 -5.03 -0.17
CA PHE A 72 -6.53 -6.28 0.58
C PHE A 72 -7.46 -6.15 1.80
N LYS A 73 -7.46 -5.00 2.50
CA LYS A 73 -8.35 -4.75 3.66
C LYS A 73 -9.84 -4.75 3.31
N VAL A 74 -10.17 -4.55 2.04
CA VAL A 74 -11.54 -4.60 1.49
C VAL A 74 -11.72 -5.78 0.53
N GLU A 75 -10.85 -6.79 0.61
CA GLU A 75 -10.94 -8.06 -0.14
C GLU A 75 -10.94 -7.89 -1.67
N MET A 76 -10.42 -6.76 -2.17
CA MET A 76 -10.29 -6.49 -3.60
C MET A 76 -8.96 -7.05 -4.14
N VAL A 77 -8.77 -8.36 -4.04
CA VAL A 77 -7.50 -9.04 -4.36
C VAL A 77 -7.01 -8.73 -5.77
N LYS A 78 -7.91 -8.77 -6.77
CA LYS A 78 -7.55 -8.47 -8.16
C LYS A 78 -6.91 -7.09 -8.31
N LYS A 79 -7.52 -6.05 -7.73
CA LYS A 79 -6.96 -4.68 -7.77
C LYS A 79 -5.65 -4.58 -7.01
N ALA A 80 -5.51 -5.29 -5.89
CA ALA A 80 -4.25 -5.34 -5.14
C ALA A 80 -3.11 -5.88 -6.01
N MET A 81 -3.35 -6.96 -6.76
CA MET A 81 -2.35 -7.55 -7.65
C MET A 81 -2.10 -6.72 -8.91
N GLU A 82 -3.12 -6.10 -9.50
CA GLU A 82 -2.95 -5.12 -10.58
C GLU A 82 -2.06 -3.94 -10.14
N THR A 83 -2.23 -3.49 -8.89
CA THR A 83 -1.42 -2.42 -8.29
C THR A 83 0.02 -2.88 -8.03
N TYR A 84 0.22 -4.12 -7.60
CA TYR A 84 1.55 -4.72 -7.43
C TYR A 84 2.31 -4.79 -8.77
N GLU A 85 1.65 -5.19 -9.85
CA GLU A 85 2.26 -5.18 -11.19
C GLU A 85 2.54 -3.75 -11.68
N LEU A 86 1.63 -2.81 -11.41
CA LEU A 86 1.83 -1.39 -11.75
C LEU A 86 3.04 -0.79 -11.01
N MET A 87 3.25 -1.16 -9.75
CA MET A 87 4.41 -0.75 -8.96
C MET A 87 5.71 -1.16 -9.65
N LYS A 88 5.82 -2.45 -10.04
CA LYS A 88 6.98 -2.98 -10.77
C LYS A 88 7.17 -2.28 -12.13
N ALA A 89 6.09 -2.09 -12.88
CA ALA A 89 6.11 -1.41 -14.17
C ALA A 89 6.52 0.07 -14.07
N SER A 90 6.30 0.70 -12.90
CA SER A 90 6.70 2.07 -12.61
C SER A 90 8.15 2.17 -12.09
N GLY A 91 8.91 1.07 -12.11
CA GLY A 91 10.29 1.01 -11.63
C GLY A 91 10.45 1.00 -10.12
N CYS A 92 9.35 0.89 -9.36
CA CYS A 92 9.37 0.78 -7.91
C CYS A 92 9.60 -0.68 -7.52
N VAL A 93 10.67 -0.95 -6.77
CA VAL A 93 11.04 -2.29 -6.33
C VAL A 93 10.24 -2.67 -5.06
N PRO A 94 9.55 -3.83 -5.06
CA PRO A 94 8.92 -4.38 -3.85
C PRO A 94 9.92 -4.55 -2.71
N ASP A 95 9.60 -3.99 -1.55
CA ASP A 95 10.41 -4.18 -0.35
C ASP A 95 9.88 -5.34 0.52
N LYS A 96 10.59 -5.62 1.62
CA LYS A 96 10.17 -6.67 2.58
C LYS A 96 8.75 -6.46 3.09
N LEU A 97 8.34 -5.21 3.32
CA LEU A 97 7.00 -4.90 3.81
C LEU A 97 5.95 -5.20 2.75
N THR A 98 6.20 -4.80 1.51
CA THR A 98 5.35 -5.05 0.34
C THR A 98 5.07 -6.55 0.20
N LEU A 99 6.14 -7.35 0.13
CA LEU A 99 6.04 -8.79 -0.07
C LEU A 99 5.38 -9.49 1.12
N THR A 100 5.67 -9.06 2.35
CA THR A 100 4.98 -9.55 3.55
C THR A 100 3.47 -9.29 3.50
N ILE A 101 3.06 -8.09 3.06
CA ILE A 101 1.65 -7.73 2.93
C ILE A 101 0.98 -8.59 1.85
N VAL A 102 1.60 -8.72 0.67
CA VAL A 102 1.03 -9.46 -0.45
C VAL A 102 0.87 -10.95 -0.10
N ILE A 103 1.95 -11.61 0.34
CA ILE A 103 1.95 -13.05 0.65
C ILE A 103 0.88 -13.37 1.71
N ARG A 104 0.88 -12.66 2.84
CA ARG A 104 -0.06 -12.95 3.93
C ARG A 104 -1.52 -12.75 3.55
N ASN A 105 -1.82 -11.72 2.76
CA ASN A 105 -3.21 -11.45 2.39
C ASN A 105 -3.70 -12.38 1.28
N LEU A 106 -2.81 -12.85 0.39
CA LEU A 106 -3.15 -13.89 -0.59
C LEU A 106 -3.40 -15.24 0.09
N GLU A 107 -2.54 -15.64 1.04
CA GLU A 107 -2.74 -16.84 1.86
C GLU A 107 -4.09 -16.79 2.59
N LYS A 108 -4.39 -15.66 3.23
CA LYS A 108 -5.68 -15.44 3.90
C LYS A 108 -6.87 -15.49 2.93
N ALA A 109 -6.69 -15.06 1.68
CA ALA A 109 -7.73 -15.10 0.66
C ALA A 109 -7.87 -16.48 -0.01
N GLY A 110 -6.99 -17.45 0.28
CA GLY A 110 -6.98 -18.76 -0.37
C GLY A 110 -6.41 -18.74 -1.79
N GLU A 111 -5.67 -17.69 -2.16
CA GLU A 111 -5.10 -17.51 -3.50
C GLU A 111 -3.75 -18.22 -3.60
N GLU A 112 -3.78 -19.55 -3.53
CA GLU A 112 -2.59 -20.41 -3.46
C GLU A 112 -1.65 -20.21 -4.66
N ALA A 113 -2.20 -20.17 -5.88
CA ALA A 113 -1.40 -20.02 -7.10
C ALA A 113 -0.66 -18.67 -7.15
N LEU A 114 -1.31 -17.59 -6.72
CA LEU A 114 -0.69 -16.26 -6.64
C LEU A 114 0.35 -16.23 -5.52
N THR A 115 0.05 -16.84 -4.37
CA THR A 115 0.98 -16.94 -3.23
C THR A 115 2.28 -17.61 -3.65
N GLU A 116 2.20 -18.77 -4.30
CA GLU A 116 3.39 -19.50 -4.79
C GLU A 116 4.18 -18.71 -5.84
N THR A 117 3.48 -17.94 -6.68
CA THR A 117 4.12 -17.06 -7.66
C THR A 117 4.94 -15.98 -6.96
N ILE A 118 4.36 -15.29 -5.97
CA ILE A 118 5.04 -14.22 -5.23
C ILE A 118 6.18 -14.76 -4.35
N LYS A 119 6.01 -15.95 -3.75
CA LYS A 119 7.09 -16.62 -3.00
C LYS A 119 8.29 -16.92 -3.90
N LYS A 120 8.08 -17.36 -5.15
CA LYS A 120 9.16 -17.54 -6.12
C LYS A 120 9.80 -16.23 -6.55
N GLU A 121 9.00 -15.20 -6.79
CA GLU A 121 9.47 -13.85 -7.16
C GLU A 121 10.38 -13.23 -6.08
N CYS A 122 10.26 -13.64 -4.81
CA CYS A 122 11.16 -13.19 -3.75
C CYS A 122 12.64 -13.45 -4.02
N ALA A 123 12.97 -14.46 -4.84
CA ALA A 123 14.34 -14.75 -5.26
C ALA A 123 14.95 -13.65 -6.14
N ASP A 124 14.13 -12.81 -6.77
CA ASP A 124 14.60 -11.68 -7.57
C ASP A 124 15.02 -10.48 -6.69
N TYR A 125 14.60 -10.45 -5.42
CA TYR A 125 14.79 -9.31 -4.51
C TYR A 125 15.69 -9.61 -3.30
N PHE A 126 15.87 -10.87 -2.93
CA PHE A 126 16.61 -11.27 -1.73
C PHE A 126 17.60 -12.41 -2.02
N ASP A 127 18.80 -12.30 -1.44
CA ASP A 127 19.83 -13.35 -1.53
C ASP A 127 19.41 -14.67 -0.86
N TYR A 128 18.53 -14.60 0.14
CA TYR A 128 18.06 -15.73 0.94
C TYR A 128 16.53 -15.71 1.05
N PRO A 129 15.80 -15.96 -0.06
CA PRO A 129 14.35 -15.84 -0.10
C PRO A 129 13.65 -16.83 0.84
N GLU A 130 14.22 -18.04 1.05
CA GLU A 130 13.63 -19.05 1.93
C GLU A 130 13.57 -18.58 3.39
N LYS A 131 14.62 -17.90 3.85
CA LYS A 131 14.66 -17.34 5.21
C LYS A 131 13.63 -16.22 5.37
N PHE A 132 13.48 -15.36 4.37
CA PHE A 132 12.45 -14.33 4.38
C PHE A 132 11.04 -14.93 4.42
N ILE A 133 10.77 -15.95 3.59
CA ILE A 133 9.46 -16.62 3.56
C ILE A 133 9.16 -17.26 4.92
N GLU A 134 10.14 -17.92 5.55
CA GLU A 134 9.98 -18.49 6.88
C GLU A 134 9.65 -17.41 7.94
N GLU A 135 10.29 -16.24 7.88
CA GLU A 135 9.97 -15.09 8.76
C GLU A 135 8.53 -14.59 8.54
N VAL A 136 8.08 -14.54 7.29
CA VAL A 136 6.71 -14.14 6.93
C VAL A 136 5.69 -15.10 7.53
N GLU A 137 5.92 -16.40 7.40
CA GLU A 137 5.06 -17.50 7.89
C GLU A 137 5.02 -17.57 9.43
N ARG A 138 6.16 -17.41 10.11
CA ARG A 138 6.24 -17.47 11.58
C ARG A 138 5.42 -16.40 12.29
N THR A 139 5.30 -15.21 11.70
CA THR A 139 4.51 -14.12 12.31
C THR A 139 3.00 -14.34 12.16
N PHE A 140 2.56 -15.34 11.38
CA PHE A 140 1.15 -15.67 11.18
C PHE A 140 0.53 -16.48 12.33
N ILE A 141 1.36 -17.09 13.19
CA ILE A 141 0.95 -18.00 14.28
C ILE A 141 0.94 -17.28 15.65
N GLY A 142 1.00 -15.94 15.66
CA GLY A 142 1.04 -15.10 16.88
C GLY A 142 -0.25 -14.36 17.16
#